data_AF-A0A9D5UBJ6-F1
#
_entry.id   AF-A0A9D5UBJ6-F1
#
_cell.length_a   1.000
_cell.length_b   1.000
_cell.length_c   1.000
_cell.angle_alpha   90.00
_cell.angle_beta   90.00
_cell.angle_gamma   90.00
#
_symmetry.space_group_name_H-M   'P 1'
#
loop_
_entity.id
_entity.type
_entity.pdbx_description
1 polymer ?
#
loop_
_entity_poly.entity_id
_entity_poly.type
_entity_poly.pdbx_seq_one_letter_code
_entity_poly.pdbx_strand_id
1 'polypeptide(L)'
;MARTTSARRSTAQRTARSATARGAGPRTGDGAGRPRPRPPERERARWPRYLSRARRAWLAVAALAVVTLVVAAVVRAVERPDAGAPGAYVADPARVAELEAAEAARDVENLGVVTDFAVSAQERLAPTMEDLSVALPFDGSPGTPATPEQVSGWREELAALTAEAEALPSGASGYNVTRNGLGVSIALLGDTVDTLVLAGEAAEPTRAALLALAADLRLRAADTWAMAATQLDGLSVDADQGHVHVFLPLHPDDAGDGAASPVDH
;
A
#
# COMPACT_ATOMS: atom_id res chain seq x y z
N MET A 1 28.59 55.67 7.68
CA MET A 1 27.13 55.61 7.40
C MET A 1 26.84 54.18 6.93
N ALA A 2 25.92 53.37 7.43
CA ALA A 2 24.83 53.52 8.39
C ALA A 2 24.57 52.16 9.09
N ARG A 3 23.70 52.19 10.09
CA ARG A 3 23.50 51.21 11.18
C ARG A 3 22.70 49.96 10.77
N THR A 4 23.10 48.84 11.37
CA THR A 4 22.30 47.84 12.09
C THR A 4 20.82 47.63 11.74
N THR A 5 20.42 46.40 11.42
CA THR A 5 19.32 45.70 12.13
C THR A 5 19.31 44.19 11.87
N SER A 6 19.64 43.41 12.91
CA SER A 6 19.35 41.98 13.01
C SER A 6 17.99 41.82 13.70
N ALA A 7 17.03 41.18 13.04
CA ALA A 7 15.72 40.90 13.60
C ALA A 7 15.59 39.40 13.92
N ARG A 8 15.69 39.09 15.22
CA ARG A 8 15.31 37.83 15.85
C ARG A 8 13.84 37.51 15.54
N ARG A 9 13.53 36.31 15.02
CA ARG A 9 12.16 35.78 15.02
C ARG A 9 11.91 35.04 16.33
N SER A 10 10.95 35.55 17.10
CA SER A 10 10.55 35.01 18.40
C SER A 10 9.55 33.86 18.27
N THR A 11 9.79 32.82 19.05
CA THR A 11 9.02 31.59 19.24
C THR A 11 7.74 31.81 20.06
N ALA A 12 6.82 32.67 19.60
CA ALA A 12 5.61 33.00 20.35
C ALA A 12 4.42 33.36 19.45
N GLN A 13 3.92 32.41 18.65
CA GLN A 13 2.60 32.53 18.02
C GLN A 13 2.06 31.18 17.55
N ARG A 14 1.91 30.24 18.49
CA ARG A 14 1.32 28.93 18.18
C ARG A 14 0.54 28.37 19.37
N THR A 15 -0.45 29.12 19.88
CA THR A 15 -1.54 28.61 20.74
C THR A 15 -2.53 29.74 21.03
N ALA A 16 -3.52 29.94 20.16
CA ALA A 16 -4.77 30.61 20.53
C ALA A 16 -5.76 30.51 19.37
N ARG A 17 -6.76 29.61 19.48
CA ARG A 17 -8.17 29.82 19.12
C ARG A 17 -8.89 28.48 19.05
N SER A 18 -9.26 28.00 20.23
CA SER A 18 -10.24 26.93 20.43
C SER A 18 -11.05 27.31 21.66
N ALA A 19 -12.21 27.94 21.45
CA ALA A 19 -13.37 27.96 22.34
C ALA A 19 -14.41 28.97 21.83
N THR A 20 -15.69 28.67 22.07
CA THR A 20 -16.93 29.40 21.71
C THR A 20 -17.46 29.01 20.32
N ALA A 21 -18.70 28.55 20.12
CA ALA A 21 -19.90 28.59 20.94
C ALA A 21 -20.83 27.42 20.58
N ARG A 22 -21.45 26.78 21.58
CA ARG A 22 -22.68 25.98 21.43
C ARG A 22 -23.74 26.61 22.32
N GLY A 23 -24.72 27.25 21.71
CA GLY A 23 -25.94 27.77 22.33
C GLY A 23 -27.15 27.25 21.55
N ALA A 24 -28.10 26.69 22.27
CA ALA A 24 -29.30 26.01 21.79
C ALA A 24 -30.50 26.98 21.60
N GLY A 25 -31.45 26.63 20.73
CA GLY A 25 -32.81 27.23 20.71
C GLY A 25 -33.59 26.99 19.40
N PRO A 26 -34.95 26.93 19.39
CA PRO A 26 -35.65 25.75 18.84
C PRO A 26 -36.82 26.00 17.82
N ARG A 27 -37.22 24.91 17.13
CA ARG A 27 -38.54 24.58 16.48
C ARG A 27 -38.98 25.50 15.31
N THR A 28 -39.68 25.08 14.25
CA THR A 28 -40.76 24.11 13.98
C THR A 28 -40.77 23.72 12.49
N GLY A 29 -41.35 22.58 12.12
CA GLY A 29 -41.61 22.23 10.72
C GLY A 29 -42.20 20.82 10.58
N ASP A 30 -43.53 20.77 10.49
CA ASP A 30 -44.34 19.59 10.21
C ASP A 30 -43.96 18.96 8.86
N GLY A 31 -43.89 17.62 8.84
CA GLY A 31 -43.67 16.84 7.63
C GLY A 31 -43.95 15.37 7.87
N ALA A 32 -45.21 14.98 7.64
CA ALA A 32 -45.66 13.60 7.73
C ALA A 32 -44.99 12.73 6.66
N GLY A 33 -44.14 11.80 7.09
CA GLY A 33 -43.52 10.76 6.25
C GLY A 33 -43.39 9.47 7.05
N ARG A 34 -43.89 8.36 6.50
CA ARG A 34 -44.00 7.03 7.12
C ARG A 34 -42.71 6.57 7.85
N PRO A 35 -42.82 5.85 8.99
CA PRO A 35 -41.65 5.28 9.65
C PRO A 35 -41.06 4.16 8.78
N ARG A 36 -39.85 4.38 8.24
CA ARG A 36 -38.99 3.29 7.76
C ARG A 36 -38.38 2.58 8.98
N PRO A 37 -38.29 1.24 9.01
CA PRO A 37 -37.58 0.53 10.06
C PRO A 37 -36.10 0.94 10.03
N ARG A 38 -35.57 1.39 11.17
CA ARG A 38 -34.13 1.59 11.36
C ARG A 38 -33.41 0.26 11.16
N PRO A 39 -32.27 0.21 10.45
CA PRO A 39 -31.38 -0.94 10.56
C PRO A 39 -30.91 -1.07 12.02
N PRO A 40 -30.71 -2.30 12.54
CA PRO A 40 -30.25 -2.46 13.91
C PRO A 40 -28.90 -1.74 14.09
N GLU A 41 -28.82 -0.87 15.11
CA GLU A 41 -27.56 -0.34 15.59
C GLU A 41 -26.66 -1.53 15.90
N ARG A 42 -25.51 -1.60 15.22
CA ARG A 42 -24.42 -2.46 15.68
C ARG A 42 -24.01 -1.94 17.05
N GLU A 43 -24.37 -2.66 18.11
CA GLU A 43 -23.83 -2.46 19.46
C GLU A 43 -22.30 -2.59 19.38
N ARG A 44 -21.63 -1.47 19.16
CA ARG A 44 -20.21 -1.36 19.49
C ARG A 44 -20.15 -1.56 20.99
N ALA A 45 -19.64 -2.70 21.43
CA ALA A 45 -19.39 -3.02 22.84
C ALA A 45 -18.67 -1.84 23.50
N ARG A 46 -19.42 -0.96 24.16
CA ARG A 46 -18.89 0.15 24.92
C ARG A 46 -18.36 -0.46 26.20
N TRP A 47 -17.06 -0.73 26.23
CA TRP A 47 -16.37 -1.16 27.44
C TRP A 47 -16.73 -0.22 28.60
N PRO A 48 -17.19 -0.72 29.75
CA PRO A 48 -17.57 0.12 30.87
C PRO A 48 -16.38 0.94 31.34
N ARG A 49 -16.44 2.26 31.13
CA ARG A 49 -15.43 3.25 31.60
C ARG A 49 -15.40 3.41 33.12
N TYR A 50 -16.11 2.56 33.87
CA TYR A 50 -16.28 2.62 35.32
C TYR A 50 -15.29 1.74 36.12
N LEU A 51 -14.22 1.23 35.50
CA LEU A 51 -13.15 0.57 36.26
C LEU A 51 -12.17 1.64 36.78
N SER A 52 -11.96 1.66 38.10
CA SER A 52 -10.98 2.55 38.75
C SER A 52 -9.58 2.35 38.16
N ARG A 53 -8.73 3.39 38.19
CA ARG A 53 -7.36 3.33 37.64
C ARG A 53 -6.57 2.14 38.21
N ALA A 54 -6.78 1.81 39.48
CA ALA A 54 -6.20 0.65 40.14
C ALA A 54 -6.66 -0.69 39.54
N ARG A 55 -7.95 -0.86 39.24
CA ARG A 55 -8.45 -2.08 38.59
C ARG A 55 -7.94 -2.25 37.16
N ARG A 56 -7.74 -1.15 36.42
CA ARG A 56 -7.14 -1.20 35.08
C ARG A 56 -5.67 -1.60 35.12
N ALA A 57 -4.91 -1.10 36.10
CA ALA A 57 -3.54 -1.50 36.31
C ALA A 57 -3.44 -2.99 36.68
N TRP A 58 -4.31 -3.49 37.56
CA TRP A 58 -4.36 -4.92 37.91
C TRP A 58 -4.75 -5.82 36.74
N LEU A 59 -5.69 -5.40 35.87
CA LEU A 59 -6.04 -6.14 34.66
C LEU A 59 -4.91 -6.14 33.63
N ALA A 60 -4.16 -5.03 33.50
CA ALA A 60 -2.98 -4.98 32.64
C ALA A 60 -1.85 -5.89 33.14
N VAL A 61 -1.62 -5.93 34.46
CA VAL A 61 -0.65 -6.84 35.08
C VAL A 61 -1.09 -8.31 34.93
N ALA A 62 -2.38 -8.60 35.11
CA ALA A 62 -2.91 -9.94 34.91
C ALA A 62 -2.84 -10.39 33.44
N ALA A 63 -3.15 -9.49 32.49
CA ALA A 63 -3.01 -9.76 31.07
C ALA A 63 -1.54 -9.99 30.69
N LEU A 64 -0.62 -9.17 31.21
CA LEU A 64 0.81 -9.36 31.02
C LEU A 64 1.25 -10.70 31.58
N ALA A 65 0.85 -11.05 32.81
CA ALA A 65 1.17 -12.34 33.42
C ALA A 65 0.66 -13.53 32.60
N VAL A 66 -0.57 -13.45 32.05
CA VAL A 66 -1.11 -14.47 31.15
C VAL A 66 -0.29 -14.55 29.86
N VAL A 67 0.07 -13.42 29.26
CA VAL A 67 0.95 -13.41 28.07
C VAL A 67 2.31 -14.00 28.39
N THR A 68 2.93 -13.67 29.51
CA THR A 68 4.21 -14.25 29.93
C THR A 68 4.09 -15.76 30.17
N LEU A 69 2.97 -16.24 30.72
CA LEU A 69 2.72 -17.66 30.95
C LEU A 69 2.48 -18.40 29.63
N VAL A 70 1.77 -17.80 28.68
CA VAL A 70 1.57 -18.34 27.33
C VAL A 70 2.90 -18.38 26.58
N VAL A 71 3.69 -17.31 26.61
CA VAL A 71 5.02 -17.26 25.98
C VAL A 71 5.95 -18.28 26.62
N ALA A 72 5.99 -18.37 27.95
CA ALA A 72 6.79 -19.38 28.64
C ALA A 72 6.31 -20.80 28.33
N ALA A 73 5.01 -21.03 28.17
CA ALA A 73 4.45 -22.33 27.77
C ALA A 73 4.83 -22.67 26.31
N VAL A 74 4.83 -21.69 25.41
CA VAL A 74 5.26 -21.85 24.01
C VAL A 74 6.75 -22.13 23.94
N VAL A 75 7.59 -21.33 24.60
CA VAL A 75 9.05 -21.55 24.66
C VAL A 75 9.37 -22.91 25.26
N ARG A 76 8.71 -23.30 26.36
CA ARG A 76 8.90 -24.61 27.00
C ARG A 76 8.30 -25.76 26.19
N ALA A 77 7.39 -25.50 25.25
CA ALA A 77 6.92 -26.49 24.29
C ALA A 77 7.91 -26.67 23.13
N VAL A 78 8.68 -25.63 22.79
CA VAL A 78 9.71 -25.65 21.75
C VAL A 78 11.05 -26.24 22.24
N GLU A 79 11.42 -26.05 23.52
CA GLU A 79 12.75 -26.40 24.04
C GLU A 79 12.90 -27.79 24.71
N ARG A 80 11.96 -28.74 24.58
CA ARG A 80 12.10 -30.02 25.31
C ARG A 80 13.16 -30.95 24.70
N PRO A 81 14.17 -31.41 25.46
CA PRO A 81 15.01 -32.55 25.09
C PRO A 81 14.23 -33.85 25.34
N ASP A 82 14.35 -34.78 24.41
CA ASP A 82 13.52 -35.97 24.22
C ASP A 82 13.33 -36.85 25.46
N ALA A 83 12.07 -37.10 25.82
CA ALA A 83 11.64 -38.31 26.53
C ALA A 83 10.14 -38.59 26.29
N GLY A 84 9.84 -39.32 25.21
CA GLY A 84 8.76 -40.32 25.23
C GLY A 84 7.30 -39.86 25.06
N ALA A 85 6.98 -39.08 24.02
CA ALA A 85 5.59 -38.95 23.55
C ALA A 85 5.48 -39.31 22.05
N PRO A 86 4.64 -40.29 21.66
CA PRO A 86 4.36 -40.56 20.25
C PRO A 86 3.52 -39.40 19.70
N GLY A 87 4.10 -38.59 18.82
CA GLY A 87 3.42 -37.47 18.17
C GLY A 87 4.21 -36.16 18.04
N ALA A 88 5.52 -36.13 18.34
CA ALA A 88 6.37 -35.04 17.88
C ALA A 88 6.61 -35.19 16.38
N TYR A 89 6.09 -34.27 15.56
CA TYR A 89 6.41 -34.18 14.14
C TYR A 89 7.87 -33.75 13.98
N VAL A 90 8.81 -34.68 14.14
CA VAL A 90 10.16 -34.49 13.62
C VAL A 90 10.02 -34.62 12.11
N ALA A 91 10.08 -33.50 11.39
CA ALA A 91 10.08 -33.53 9.94
C ALA A 91 11.31 -34.33 9.49
N ASP A 92 11.06 -35.38 8.70
CA ASP A 92 12.14 -36.18 8.11
C ASP A 92 13.00 -35.27 7.22
N PRO A 93 14.31 -35.10 7.49
CA PRO A 93 15.19 -34.24 6.71
C PRO A 93 15.20 -34.58 5.22
N ALA A 94 15.07 -35.87 4.87
CA ALA A 94 15.00 -36.30 3.47
C ALA A 94 13.72 -35.80 2.80
N ARG A 95 12.59 -35.83 3.54
CA ARG A 95 11.32 -35.29 3.05
C ARG A 95 11.33 -33.77 2.93
N VAL A 96 11.99 -33.07 3.86
CA VAL A 96 12.16 -31.61 3.77
C VAL A 96 12.98 -31.25 2.53
N ALA A 97 14.12 -31.92 2.32
CA ALA A 97 14.96 -31.67 1.14
C ALA A 97 14.23 -31.97 -0.18
N GLU A 98 13.40 -33.02 -0.23
CA GLU A 98 12.56 -33.31 -1.39
C GLU A 98 11.53 -32.19 -1.66
N LEU A 99 10.89 -31.68 -0.60
CA LEU A 99 9.90 -30.60 -0.72
C LEU A 99 10.55 -29.28 -1.14
N GLU A 100 11.71 -28.93 -0.58
CA GLU A 100 12.47 -27.74 -0.96
C GLU A 100 12.93 -27.82 -2.42
N ALA A 101 13.38 -28.99 -2.88
CA ALA A 101 13.75 -29.19 -4.28
C ALA A 101 12.54 -29.07 -5.22
N ALA A 102 11.37 -29.59 -4.82
CA ALA A 102 10.14 -29.47 -5.59
C ALA A 102 9.58 -28.03 -5.61
N GLU A 103 9.77 -27.26 -4.53
CA GLU A 103 9.44 -25.83 -4.45
C GLU A 103 10.36 -25.02 -5.37
N ALA A 104 11.68 -25.23 -5.29
CA ALA A 104 12.65 -24.56 -6.15
C ALA A 104 12.36 -24.79 -7.65
N ALA A 105 12.00 -26.03 -8.04
CA ALA A 105 11.65 -26.32 -9.42
C ALA A 105 10.40 -25.56 -9.90
N ARG A 106 9.37 -25.43 -9.04
CA ARG A 106 8.15 -24.66 -9.35
C ARG A 106 8.43 -23.17 -9.40
N ASP A 107 9.30 -22.69 -8.54
CA ASP A 107 9.66 -21.27 -8.46
C ASP A 107 10.38 -20.79 -9.72
N VAL A 108 11.19 -21.62 -10.37
CA VAL A 108 11.77 -21.31 -11.69
C VAL A 108 10.69 -21.10 -12.75
N GLU A 109 9.65 -21.94 -12.77
CA GLU A 109 8.52 -21.78 -13.70
C GLU A 109 7.70 -20.51 -13.37
N ASN A 110 7.42 -20.29 -12.09
CA ASN A 110 6.70 -19.10 -11.61
C ASN A 110 7.46 -17.80 -11.93
N LEU A 111 8.81 -17.83 -11.93
CA LEU A 111 9.63 -16.67 -12.27
C LEU A 111 9.38 -16.17 -13.68
N GLY A 112 9.30 -17.09 -14.65
CA GLY A 112 8.99 -16.74 -16.03
C GLY A 112 7.64 -16.06 -16.14
N VAL A 113 6.61 -16.62 -15.48
CA VAL A 113 5.25 -16.05 -15.49
C VAL A 113 5.20 -14.64 -14.88
N VAL A 114 5.86 -14.42 -13.74
CA VAL A 114 5.91 -13.10 -13.08
C VAL A 114 6.71 -12.10 -13.92
N THR A 115 7.80 -12.54 -14.56
CA THR A 115 8.63 -11.71 -15.44
C THR A 115 7.84 -11.26 -16.66
N ASP A 116 7.19 -12.19 -17.36
CA ASP A 116 6.37 -11.91 -18.54
C ASP A 116 5.24 -10.94 -18.20
N PHE A 117 4.58 -11.14 -17.06
CA PHE A 117 3.58 -10.19 -16.57
C PHE A 117 4.19 -8.81 -16.32
N ALA A 118 5.32 -8.72 -15.62
CA ALA A 118 5.93 -7.44 -15.28
C ALA A 118 6.36 -6.65 -16.53
N VAL A 119 6.92 -7.32 -17.54
CA VAL A 119 7.29 -6.70 -18.83
C VAL A 119 6.03 -6.21 -19.56
N SER A 120 5.04 -7.09 -19.75
CA SER A 120 3.79 -6.75 -20.43
C SER A 120 3.04 -5.61 -19.73
N ALA A 121 2.96 -5.66 -18.41
CA ALA A 121 2.32 -4.63 -17.60
C ALA A 121 3.09 -3.30 -17.68
N GLN A 122 4.43 -3.29 -17.71
CA GLN A 122 5.22 -2.08 -17.89
C GLN A 122 4.93 -1.42 -19.24
N GLU A 123 4.90 -2.20 -20.33
CA GLU A 123 4.57 -1.72 -21.68
C GLU A 123 3.17 -1.12 -21.75
N ARG A 124 2.18 -1.78 -21.13
CA ARG A 124 0.77 -1.33 -21.08
C ARG A 124 0.57 -0.11 -20.18
N LEU A 125 1.33 0.02 -19.11
CA LEU A 125 1.26 1.15 -18.18
C LEU A 125 2.01 2.38 -18.69
N ALA A 126 3.01 2.24 -19.56
CA ALA A 126 3.81 3.36 -20.04
C ALA A 126 2.97 4.50 -20.66
N PRO A 127 1.98 4.24 -21.55
CA PRO A 127 1.09 5.30 -22.06
C PRO A 127 0.26 5.98 -20.96
N THR A 128 -0.22 5.21 -19.98
CA THR A 128 -0.97 5.76 -18.84
C THR A 128 -0.07 6.66 -17.98
N MET A 129 1.18 6.26 -17.76
CA MET A 129 2.16 7.05 -17.02
C MET A 129 2.54 8.34 -17.75
N GLU A 130 2.67 8.30 -19.08
CA GLU A 130 2.91 9.46 -19.93
C GLU A 130 1.73 10.44 -19.85
N ASP A 131 0.51 9.96 -20.05
CA ASP A 131 -0.70 10.77 -19.95
C ASP A 131 -0.86 11.42 -18.56
N LEU A 132 -0.63 10.63 -17.50
CA LEU A 132 -0.66 11.13 -16.13
C LEU A 132 0.44 12.18 -15.88
N SER A 133 1.56 12.16 -16.61
CA SER A 133 2.58 13.21 -16.51
C SER A 133 2.10 14.56 -17.03
N VAL A 134 1.20 14.55 -18.03
CA VAL A 134 0.58 15.75 -18.58
C VAL A 134 -0.51 16.27 -17.64
N ALA A 135 -1.28 15.37 -17.02
CA ALA A 135 -2.35 15.73 -16.07
C ALA A 135 -1.82 16.15 -14.69
N LEU A 136 -0.70 15.56 -14.26
CA LEU A 136 -0.08 15.75 -12.95
C LEU A 136 1.45 15.98 -13.10
N PRO A 137 1.87 17.17 -13.59
CA PRO A 137 3.28 17.49 -13.73
C PRO A 137 4.00 17.56 -12.37
N PHE A 138 5.23 17.04 -12.30
CA PHE A 138 6.06 17.09 -11.08
C PHE A 138 6.82 18.40 -10.89
N ASP A 139 6.95 19.22 -11.94
CA ASP A 139 7.67 20.49 -11.92
C ASP A 139 6.86 21.66 -11.32
N GLY A 140 5.64 21.38 -10.86
CA GLY A 140 4.72 22.37 -10.29
C GLY A 140 4.02 23.24 -11.35
N SER A 141 4.20 22.93 -12.64
CA SER A 141 3.41 23.55 -13.70
C SER A 141 1.93 23.13 -13.62
N PRO A 142 1.00 23.94 -14.13
CA PRO A 142 -0.40 23.54 -14.20
C PRO A 142 -0.57 22.35 -15.14
N GLY A 143 -1.13 21.25 -14.64
CA GLY A 143 -1.47 20.09 -15.46
C GLY A 143 -2.65 20.37 -16.41
N THR A 144 -2.70 19.59 -17.50
CA THR A 144 -3.84 19.60 -18.42
C THR A 144 -4.89 18.59 -17.95
N PRO A 145 -6.15 18.99 -17.69
CA PRO A 145 -7.17 18.05 -17.25
C PRO A 145 -7.37 16.90 -18.23
N ALA A 146 -7.40 15.68 -17.72
CA ALA A 146 -7.73 14.48 -18.49
C ALA A 146 -9.17 14.52 -19.01
N THR A 147 -9.40 13.98 -20.21
CA THR A 147 -10.77 13.80 -20.71
C THR A 147 -11.48 12.63 -20.02
N PRO A 148 -12.83 12.60 -20.02
CA PRO A 148 -13.58 11.45 -19.50
C PRO A 148 -13.20 10.13 -20.18
N GLU A 149 -12.91 10.15 -21.49
CA GLU A 149 -12.52 8.98 -22.26
C GLU A 149 -11.15 8.46 -21.82
N GLN A 150 -10.17 9.36 -21.59
CA GLN A 150 -8.86 8.99 -21.05
C GLN A 150 -8.99 8.33 -19.68
N VAL A 151 -9.74 8.96 -18.77
CA VAL A 151 -9.99 8.41 -17.42
C VAL A 151 -10.64 7.02 -17.47
N SER A 152 -11.61 6.82 -18.37
CA SER A 152 -12.25 5.51 -18.55
C SER A 152 -11.26 4.46 -19.05
N GLY A 153 -10.42 4.80 -20.03
CA GLY A 153 -9.41 3.91 -20.57
C GLY A 153 -8.39 3.48 -19.51
N TRP A 154 -7.86 4.43 -18.73
CA TRP A 154 -6.91 4.10 -17.66
C TRP A 154 -7.54 3.21 -16.59
N ARG A 155 -8.80 3.45 -16.20
CA ARG A 155 -9.49 2.60 -15.22
C ARG A 155 -9.69 1.17 -15.72
N GLU A 156 -10.08 1.01 -16.98
CA GLU A 156 -10.26 -0.31 -17.59
C GLU A 156 -8.93 -1.08 -17.63
N GLU A 157 -7.87 -0.42 -18.07
CA GLU A 157 -6.52 -0.99 -18.15
C GLU A 157 -5.99 -1.40 -16.76
N LEU A 158 -6.09 -0.50 -15.78
CA LEU A 158 -5.65 -0.76 -14.40
C LEU A 158 -6.46 -1.88 -13.74
N ALA A 159 -7.76 -1.98 -14.02
CA ALA A 159 -8.59 -3.07 -13.52
C ALA A 159 -8.20 -4.42 -14.14
N ALA A 160 -7.91 -4.45 -15.45
CA ALA A 160 -7.42 -5.64 -16.13
C ALA A 160 -6.07 -6.11 -15.54
N LEU A 161 -5.11 -5.20 -15.41
CA LEU A 161 -3.80 -5.49 -14.83
C LEU A 161 -3.88 -5.92 -13.37
N THR A 162 -4.81 -5.35 -12.59
CA THR A 162 -5.05 -5.79 -11.21
C THR A 162 -5.52 -7.24 -11.17
N ALA A 163 -6.48 -7.61 -12.02
CA ALA A 163 -6.99 -8.97 -12.08
C ALA A 163 -5.93 -9.98 -12.54
N GLU A 164 -5.09 -9.59 -13.50
CA GLU A 164 -3.95 -10.39 -13.95
C GLU A 164 -2.89 -10.57 -12.84
N ALA A 165 -2.56 -9.49 -12.11
CA ALA A 165 -1.63 -9.56 -10.97
C ALA A 165 -2.14 -10.47 -9.85
N GLU A 166 -3.44 -10.43 -9.56
CA GLU A 166 -4.09 -11.30 -8.57
C GLU A 166 -4.10 -12.77 -8.99
N ALA A 167 -4.11 -13.04 -10.30
CA ALA A 167 -4.07 -14.39 -10.86
C ALA A 167 -2.66 -15.00 -10.92
N LEU A 168 -1.60 -14.22 -10.65
CA LEU A 168 -0.23 -14.71 -10.65
C LEU A 168 -0.04 -15.86 -9.64
N PRO A 169 0.76 -16.88 -9.98
CA PRO A 169 1.01 -17.99 -9.08
C PRO A 169 1.72 -17.52 -7.80
N SER A 170 1.36 -18.13 -6.67
CA SER A 170 2.14 -18.00 -5.45
C SER A 170 3.41 -18.85 -5.52
N GLY A 171 4.53 -18.31 -5.03
CA GLY A 171 5.80 -19.03 -4.92
C GLY A 171 6.47 -18.82 -3.56
N ALA A 172 7.80 -18.94 -3.50
CA ALA A 172 8.57 -18.57 -2.32
C ALA A 172 8.40 -17.07 -1.94
N SER A 173 8.93 -16.71 -0.77
CA SER A 173 8.75 -15.38 -0.18
C SER A 173 9.11 -14.23 -1.13
N GLY A 174 10.25 -14.32 -1.85
CA GLY A 174 10.67 -13.31 -2.83
C GLY A 174 9.65 -13.09 -3.95
N TYR A 175 9.13 -14.17 -4.54
CA TYR A 175 8.08 -14.10 -5.57
C TYR A 175 6.83 -13.41 -5.07
N ASN A 176 6.39 -13.77 -3.87
CA ASN A 176 5.20 -13.15 -3.28
C ASN A 176 5.43 -11.67 -2.98
N VAL A 177 6.65 -11.27 -2.56
CA VAL A 177 7.00 -9.86 -2.39
C VAL A 177 6.92 -9.12 -3.72
N THR A 178 7.51 -9.66 -4.80
CA THR A 178 7.43 -9.08 -6.15
C THR A 178 5.99 -8.95 -6.62
N ARG A 179 5.21 -10.04 -6.63
CA ARG A 179 3.82 -10.01 -7.13
C ARG A 179 2.95 -9.02 -6.35
N ASN A 180 3.10 -8.99 -5.02
CA ASN A 180 2.34 -8.06 -4.18
C ASN A 180 2.80 -6.62 -4.41
N GLY A 181 4.10 -6.37 -4.60
CA GLY A 181 4.62 -5.05 -4.91
C GLY A 181 4.08 -4.51 -6.24
N LEU A 182 4.09 -5.33 -7.29
CA LEU A 182 3.49 -4.99 -8.60
C LEU A 182 1.99 -4.68 -8.45
N GLY A 183 1.25 -5.56 -7.78
CA GLY A 183 -0.19 -5.37 -7.54
C GLY A 183 -0.52 -4.10 -6.73
N VAL A 184 0.24 -3.81 -5.67
CA VAL A 184 0.06 -2.59 -4.86
C VAL A 184 0.38 -1.35 -5.68
N SER A 185 1.41 -1.37 -6.53
CA SER A 185 1.70 -0.26 -7.44
C SER A 185 0.52 0.01 -8.38
N ILE A 186 -0.03 -1.02 -9.02
CA ILE A 186 -1.19 -0.89 -9.92
C ILE A 186 -2.40 -0.32 -9.17
N ALA A 187 -2.65 -0.78 -7.94
CA ALA A 187 -3.72 -0.25 -7.10
C ALA A 187 -3.51 1.24 -6.75
N LEU A 188 -2.27 1.66 -6.46
CA LEU A 188 -1.94 3.08 -6.21
C LEU A 188 -2.14 3.96 -7.45
N LEU A 189 -1.92 3.43 -8.66
CA LEU A 189 -2.28 4.11 -9.90
C LEU A 189 -3.81 4.23 -10.04
N GLY A 190 -4.56 3.20 -9.63
CA GLY A 190 -6.02 3.28 -9.52
C GLY A 190 -6.48 4.42 -8.59
N ASP A 191 -5.90 4.47 -7.38
CA ASP A 191 -6.18 5.53 -6.41
C ASP A 191 -5.78 6.92 -6.93
N THR A 192 -4.72 7.01 -7.74
CA THR A 192 -4.31 8.25 -8.42
C THR A 192 -5.41 8.75 -9.36
N VAL A 193 -5.94 7.87 -10.22
CA VAL A 193 -6.99 8.21 -11.19
C VAL A 193 -8.29 8.58 -10.47
N ASP A 194 -8.67 7.84 -9.42
CA ASP A 194 -9.86 8.15 -8.63
C ASP A 194 -9.73 9.51 -7.92
N THR A 195 -8.55 9.82 -7.40
CA THR A 195 -8.28 11.13 -6.78
C THR A 195 -8.31 12.27 -7.82
N LEU A 196 -7.83 12.02 -9.04
CA LEU A 196 -7.92 12.98 -10.15
C LEU A 196 -9.38 13.30 -10.50
N VAL A 197 -10.26 12.30 -10.53
CA VAL A 197 -11.69 12.48 -10.77
C VAL A 197 -12.33 13.31 -9.66
N LEU A 198 -12.05 12.99 -8.39
CA LEU A 198 -12.53 13.79 -7.26
C LEU A 198 -12.05 15.25 -7.33
N ALA A 199 -10.82 15.48 -7.79
CA ALA A 199 -10.29 16.83 -7.98
C ALA A 199 -11.05 17.61 -9.07
N GLY A 200 -11.50 16.94 -10.14
CA GLY A 200 -12.28 17.55 -11.21
C GLY A 200 -13.64 18.10 -10.77
N GLU A 201 -14.23 17.51 -9.72
CA GLU A 201 -15.53 17.90 -9.16
C GLU A 201 -15.41 18.93 -8.02
N ALA A 202 -14.21 19.14 -7.50
CA ALA A 202 -13.98 19.97 -6.33
C ALA A 202 -13.78 21.46 -6.67
N ALA A 203 -14.19 22.33 -5.73
CA ALA A 203 -13.83 23.74 -5.75
C ALA A 203 -12.48 23.97 -5.05
N GLU A 204 -11.86 25.13 -5.30
CA GLU A 204 -10.68 25.56 -4.55
C GLU A 204 -11.02 25.87 -3.08
N PRO A 205 -10.13 25.59 -2.11
CA PRO A 205 -8.75 25.05 -2.25
C PRO A 205 -8.67 23.50 -2.26
N THR A 206 -9.81 22.81 -2.16
CA THR A 206 -9.86 21.34 -2.08
C THR A 206 -9.34 20.70 -3.36
N ARG A 207 -9.66 21.26 -4.52
CA ARG A 207 -9.15 20.81 -5.82
C ARG A 207 -7.62 20.77 -5.85
N ALA A 208 -6.94 21.85 -5.47
CA ALA A 208 -5.49 21.87 -5.41
C ALA A 208 -4.91 20.80 -4.47
N ALA A 209 -5.54 20.57 -3.31
CA ALA A 209 -5.09 19.54 -2.37
C ALA A 209 -5.25 18.12 -2.93
N LEU A 210 -6.34 17.84 -3.67
CA LEU A 210 -6.56 16.55 -4.31
C LEU A 210 -5.60 16.31 -5.49
N LEU A 211 -5.32 17.33 -6.30
CA LEU A 211 -4.30 17.20 -7.36
C LEU A 211 -2.91 16.89 -6.78
N ALA A 212 -2.54 17.55 -5.68
CA ALA A 212 -1.28 17.26 -5.00
C ALA A 212 -1.24 15.83 -4.44
N LEU A 213 -2.36 15.34 -3.88
CA LEU A 213 -2.47 13.96 -3.43
C LEU A 213 -2.37 12.96 -4.59
N ALA A 214 -3.02 13.22 -5.71
CA ALA A 214 -2.94 12.36 -6.89
C ALA A 214 -1.49 12.28 -7.42
N ALA A 215 -0.77 13.40 -7.47
CA ALA A 215 0.65 13.41 -7.85
C ALA A 215 1.53 12.60 -6.88
N ASP A 216 1.29 12.70 -5.57
CA ASP A 216 2.00 11.91 -4.55
C ASP A 216 1.70 10.40 -4.68
N LEU A 217 0.45 10.02 -4.96
CA LEU A 217 0.07 8.62 -5.19
C LEU A 217 0.74 8.04 -6.45
N ARG A 218 0.81 8.81 -7.54
CA ARG A 218 1.51 8.41 -8.77
C ARG A 218 2.99 8.13 -8.50
N LEU A 219 3.64 9.02 -7.75
CA LEU A 219 5.04 8.85 -7.38
C LEU A 219 5.24 7.60 -6.51
N ARG A 220 4.39 7.40 -5.49
CA ARG A 220 4.44 6.21 -4.64
C ARG A 220 4.19 4.91 -5.41
N ALA A 221 3.34 4.95 -6.43
CA ALA A 221 3.13 3.80 -7.31
C ALA A 221 4.44 3.45 -8.03
N ALA A 222 5.07 4.42 -8.69
CA ALA A 222 6.36 4.22 -9.37
C ALA A 222 7.47 3.74 -8.43
N ASP A 223 7.58 4.31 -7.22
CA ASP A 223 8.53 3.85 -6.20
C ASP A 223 8.26 2.40 -5.77
N THR A 224 6.98 2.04 -5.58
CA THR A 224 6.57 0.69 -5.21
C THR A 224 6.87 -0.31 -6.32
N TRP A 225 6.61 0.07 -7.57
CA TRP A 225 6.97 -0.70 -8.75
C TRP A 225 8.48 -0.91 -8.83
N ALA A 226 9.28 0.15 -8.64
CA ALA A 226 10.75 0.07 -8.70
C ALA A 226 11.33 -0.89 -7.65
N MET A 227 10.77 -0.91 -6.44
CA MET A 227 11.14 -1.90 -5.42
C MET A 227 10.80 -3.33 -5.86
N ALA A 228 9.63 -3.55 -6.44
CA ALA A 228 9.24 -4.86 -6.96
C ALA A 228 10.10 -5.30 -8.15
N ALA A 229 10.42 -4.38 -9.07
CA ALA A 229 11.30 -4.60 -10.21
C ALA A 229 12.73 -4.95 -9.77
N THR A 230 13.25 -4.28 -8.74
CA THR A 230 14.56 -4.60 -8.16
C THR A 230 14.58 -5.99 -7.52
N GLN A 231 13.50 -6.36 -6.83
CA GLN A 231 13.37 -7.71 -6.28
C GLN A 231 13.26 -8.77 -7.39
N LEU A 232 12.56 -8.47 -8.48
CA LEU A 232 12.47 -9.33 -9.65
C LEU A 232 13.84 -9.52 -10.32
N ASP A 233 14.60 -8.43 -10.53
CA ASP A 233 15.96 -8.48 -11.07
C ASP A 233 16.87 -9.41 -10.23
N GLY A 234 16.82 -9.29 -8.90
CA GLY A 234 17.55 -10.17 -8.01
C GLY A 234 17.15 -11.64 -8.14
N LEU A 235 15.85 -11.93 -8.25
CA LEU A 235 15.36 -13.30 -8.47
C LEU A 235 15.80 -13.86 -9.83
N SER A 236 15.81 -13.03 -10.87
CA SER A 236 16.27 -13.41 -12.22
C SER A 236 17.76 -13.70 -12.26
N VAL A 237 18.59 -12.87 -11.60
CA VAL A 237 20.03 -13.11 -11.47
C VAL A 237 20.31 -14.39 -10.67
N ASP A 238 19.65 -14.57 -9.53
CA ASP A 238 19.81 -15.77 -8.69
C ASP A 238 19.41 -17.06 -9.42
N ALA A 239 18.54 -16.96 -10.43
CA ALA A 239 18.09 -18.05 -11.28
C ALA A 239 18.89 -18.21 -12.59
N ASP A 240 20.01 -17.49 -12.75
CA ASP A 240 20.83 -17.45 -13.98
C ASP A 240 20.04 -17.05 -15.25
N GLN A 241 18.97 -16.24 -15.09
CA GLN A 241 18.14 -15.71 -16.20
C GLN A 241 18.58 -14.32 -16.68
N GLY A 242 19.61 -13.75 -16.06
CA GLY A 242 20.12 -12.41 -16.37
C GLY A 242 19.35 -11.29 -15.66
N HIS A 243 19.64 -10.05 -16.06
CA HIS A 243 19.01 -8.86 -15.49
C HIS A 243 17.64 -8.56 -16.12
N VAL A 244 16.70 -8.11 -15.29
CA VAL A 244 15.35 -7.68 -15.69
C VAL A 244 15.10 -6.27 -15.21
N HIS A 245 15.18 -5.31 -16.14
CA HIS A 245 14.91 -3.90 -15.86
C HIS A 245 13.52 -3.53 -16.36
N VAL A 246 12.54 -3.56 -15.46
CA VAL A 246 11.15 -3.20 -15.76
C VAL A 246 10.75 -2.03 -14.87
N PHE A 247 11.10 -0.80 -15.25
CA PHE A 247 10.74 0.41 -14.48
C PHE A 247 9.62 1.19 -15.18
N LEU A 248 8.74 1.81 -14.40
CA LEU A 248 7.72 2.72 -14.92
C LEU A 248 8.33 4.10 -15.22
N PRO A 249 8.03 4.70 -16.37
CA PRO A 249 8.52 6.05 -16.69
C PRO A 249 7.81 7.09 -15.82
N LEU A 250 8.55 8.04 -15.27
CA LEU A 250 7.99 9.18 -14.53
C LEU A 250 7.82 10.40 -15.43
N HIS A 251 8.68 10.52 -16.43
CA HIS A 251 8.66 11.53 -17.47
C HIS A 251 8.54 10.88 -18.86
N PRO A 252 7.95 11.60 -19.85
CA PRO A 252 7.88 11.12 -21.24
C PRO A 252 9.27 10.78 -21.81
N ASP A 253 10.31 11.50 -21.37
CA ASP A 253 11.69 11.33 -21.82
C ASP A 253 12.41 10.13 -21.15
N ASP A 254 11.83 9.51 -20.12
CA ASP A 254 12.47 8.41 -19.36
C ASP A 254 12.43 7.06 -20.10
N ALA A 255 11.68 6.97 -21.20
CA ALA A 255 11.47 5.71 -21.94
C ALA A 255 12.74 5.15 -22.64
N GLY A 256 13.88 5.83 -22.56
CA GLY A 256 15.10 5.51 -23.32
C GLY A 256 16.15 4.63 -22.64
N ASP A 257 16.23 4.59 -21.30
CA ASP A 257 17.40 4.00 -20.60
C ASP A 257 17.10 2.68 -19.86
N GLY A 258 15.85 2.20 -19.88
CA GLY A 258 15.43 1.00 -19.14
C GLY A 258 14.81 -0.11 -19.97
N ALA A 259 14.76 0.01 -21.31
CA ALA A 259 14.19 -1.02 -22.16
C ALA A 259 15.02 -2.31 -22.06
N ALA A 260 14.39 -3.37 -21.56
CA ALA A 260 14.93 -4.72 -21.42
C ALA A 260 15.74 -5.12 -22.66
N SER A 261 17.06 -4.98 -22.55
CA SER A 261 17.99 -5.54 -23.52
C SER A 261 18.52 -6.81 -22.88
N PRO A 262 18.31 -8.00 -23.49
CA PRO A 262 19.01 -9.18 -23.05
C PRO A 262 20.50 -8.91 -23.27
N VAL A 263 21.26 -8.90 -22.18
CA VAL A 263 22.73 -8.88 -22.27
C VAL A 263 23.13 -10.30 -22.63
N ASP A 264 23.36 -10.54 -23.92
CA ASP A 264 23.94 -11.80 -24.40
C ASP A 264 25.29 -12.03 -23.70
N HIS A 265 25.40 -13.15 -22.99
CA HIS A 265 26.66 -13.72 -22.47
C HIS A 265 27.01 -15.01 -23.20
#